data_AF-A0A970CB45-F1
#
_entry.id   AF-A0A970CB45-F1
#
_cell.length_a   1.000
_cell.length_b   1.000
_cell.length_c   1.000
_cell.angle_alpha   90.00
_cell.angle_beta   90.00
_cell.angle_gamma   90.00
#
_symmetry.space_group_name_H-M   'P 1'
#
loop_
_entity.id
_entity.type
_entity.pdbx_description
1 polymer ?
#
loop_
_entity_poly.entity_id
_entity_poly.type
_entity_poly.pdbx_seq_one_letter_code
_entity_poly.pdbx_strand_id
1 'polypeptide(L)' 'MNIFVSIKQVPATSQVEVDAETGVLKRAGVASKMNPYDLYALETALRLREAHGGKVT' A
#
# COMPACT_ATOMS: atom_id res chain seq x y z
N MET A 1 -3.92 6.92 23.01
CA MET A 1 -3.15 7.23 21.79
C MET A 1 -4.04 7.00 20.57
N ASN A 2 -4.04 7.93 19.60
CA ASN A 2 -4.73 7.76 18.32
C ASN A 2 -3.67 7.74 17.23
N ILE A 3 -3.61 6.67 16.44
CA ILE A 3 -2.66 6.50 15.35
C ILE A 3 -3.45 6.45 14.04
N PHE A 4 -3.05 7.25 13.06
CA PHE A 4 -3.63 7.21 11.72
C PHE A 4 -2.60 6.65 10.74
N VAL A 5 -2.96 5.61 9.99
CA VAL A 5 -2.08 4.99 8.98
C VAL A 5 -2.68 5.19 7.60
N SER A 6 -2.04 6.04 6.80
CA SER A 6 -2.43 6.19 5.40
C SER A 6 -2.04 4.95 4.60
N ILE A 7 -3.01 4.36 3.92
CA ILE A 7 -2.81 3.21 3.03
C ILE A 7 -2.98 3.63 1.57
N LYS A 8 -2.16 3.06 0.71
CA LYS A 8 -2.15 3.27 -0.73
C LYS A 8 -2.31 1.93 -1.41
N GLN A 9 -3.36 1.83 -2.22
CA GLN A 9 -3.52 0.73 -3.15
C GLN A 9 -2.56 0.92 -4.33
N VAL A 10 -1.84 -0.14 -4.71
CA VAL A 10 -0.91 -0.17 -5.85
C VAL A 10 -1.15 -1.40 -6.72
N PRO A 11 -0.72 -1.40 -7.99
CA PRO A 11 -0.74 -2.60 -8.82
C PRO A 11 0.07 -3.75 -8.19
N ALA A 12 -0.40 -4.99 -8.35
CA ALA A 12 0.22 -6.18 -7.75
C ALA A 12 1.58 -6.52 -8.37
N THR A 13 1.78 -6.17 -9.64
CA THR A 13 3.06 -6.30 -10.34
C THR A 13 3.88 -5.03 -10.23
N SER A 14 5.20 -5.18 -10.11
CA SER A 14 6.17 -4.10 -10.35
C SER A 14 6.54 -3.98 -11.82
N GLN A 15 6.17 -4.95 -12.66
CA GLN A 15 6.41 -4.95 -14.09
C GLN A 15 5.25 -4.25 -14.80
N VAL A 16 5.41 -2.96 -15.02
CA VAL A 16 4.47 -2.18 -15.83
C VAL A 16 5.08 -2.05 -17.21
N GLU A 17 4.43 -2.63 -18.21
CA GLU A 17 4.84 -2.47 -19.60
C GLU A 17 4.46 -1.07 -20.09
N VAL A 18 5.35 -0.45 -20.87
CA VAL A 18 5.05 0.78 -21.60
C VAL A 18 4.63 0.38 -23.01
N ASP A 19 3.51 0.92 -23.45
CA ASP A 19 3.11 0.82 -24.83
C ASP A 19 4.07 1.64 -25.70
N ALA A 20 4.77 0.98 -26.62
CA ALA A 20 5.85 1.59 -27.39
C ALA A 20 5.36 2.61 -28.44
N GLU A 21 4.09 2.56 -28.86
CA GLU A 21 3.52 3.50 -29.82
C GLU A 21 2.97 4.75 -29.13
N THR A 22 2.27 4.57 -28.00
CA THR A 22 1.56 5.66 -27.31
C THR A 22 2.34 6.24 -26.13
N GLY A 23 3.36 5.53 -25.63
CA GLY A 23 4.11 5.90 -24.43
C GLY A 23 3.32 5.73 -23.12
N VAL A 24 2.11 5.18 -23.18
CA VAL A 24 1.24 4.99 -22.01
C VAL A 24 1.55 3.66 -21.33
N LEU A 25 1.45 3.62 -20.00
CA LEU A 25 1.58 2.39 -19.23
C LEU A 25 0.40 1.45 -19.49
N LYS A 26 0.68 0.20 -19.88
CA LYS A 26 -0.32 -0.86 -19.98
C LYS A 26 -0.76 -1.27 -18.59
N ARG A 27 -1.99 -0.92 -18.22
CA ARG A 27 -2.56 -1.14 -16.88
C ARG A 27 -3.76 -2.11 -16.85
N ALA A 28 -4.12 -2.71 -17.99
CA ALA A 28 -5.30 -3.56 -18.09
C ALA A 28 -5.09 -4.89 -17.34
N GLY A 29 -6.02 -5.23 -16.43
CA GLY A 29 -6.11 -6.56 -15.81
C GLY A 29 -5.14 -6.83 -14.65
N VAL A 30 -4.37 -5.85 -14.19
CA VAL A 30 -3.46 -6.06 -13.05
C VAL A 30 -4.26 -5.99 -11.75
N ALA A 31 -4.22 -7.07 -10.96
CA ALA A 31 -4.78 -7.08 -9.62
C ALA A 31 -4.16 -5.97 -8.77
N SER A 32 -4.91 -5.40 -7.83
CA SER A 32 -4.40 -4.39 -6.90
C SER A 32 -4.00 -5.04 -5.57
N LYS A 33 -2.97 -4.49 -4.91
CA LYS A 33 -2.54 -4.87 -3.56
C LYS A 33 -2.31 -3.63 -2.69
N MET A 34 -2.20 -3.81 -1.38
CA MET A 34 -1.68 -2.75 -0.50
C MET A 34 -0.21 -2.50 -0.83
N ASN A 35 0.22 -1.24 -0.84
CA ASN A 35 1.63 -0.89 -0.99
C ASN A 35 2.45 -1.63 0.09
N PRO A 36 3.53 -2.35 -0.27
CA PRO A 36 4.29 -3.14 0.70
C PRO A 36 4.81 -2.34 1.89
N TYR A 37 5.16 -1.07 1.70
CA TYR A 37 5.62 -0.20 2.79
C TYR A 37 4.51 0.15 3.78
N ASP A 38 3.27 0.19 3.33
CA ASP A 38 2.12 0.51 4.18
C ASP A 38 1.78 -0.69 5.08
N LEU A 39 2.13 -1.92 4.68
CA LEU A 39 2.07 -3.09 5.56
C LEU A 39 2.99 -2.92 6.77
N TYR A 40 4.21 -2.38 6.57
CA TYR A 40 5.14 -2.12 7.66
C TYR A 40 4.64 -0.99 8.56
N ALA A 41 4.06 0.05 7.97
CA ALA A 41 3.45 1.15 8.73
C ALA A 41 2.28 0.65 9.59
N LEU A 42 1.39 -0.16 9.02
CA LEU A 42 0.26 -0.75 9.73
C LEU A 42 0.73 -1.68 10.86
N GLU A 43 1.67 -2.58 10.59
CA GLU A 43 2.23 -3.48 11.60
C GLU A 43 2.86 -2.71 12.77
N THR A 44 3.60 -1.64 12.47
CA THR A 44 4.19 -0.79 13.50
C THR A 44 3.12 -0.12 14.35
N ALA A 45 2.05 0.39 13.74
CA ALA A 45 0.93 1.00 14.46
C ALA A 45 0.21 -0.01 15.36
N LEU A 46 0.03 -1.26 14.89
CA LEU A 46 -0.57 -2.33 15.69
C LEU A 46 0.30 -2.68 16.90
N ARG A 47 1.62 -2.80 16.74
CA ARG A 47 2.56 -3.03 17.86
C ARG A 47 2.52 -1.90 18.89
N LEU A 48 2.47 -0.64 18.43
CA LEU A 48 2.35 0.51 19.34
C LEU A 48 1.02 0.48 20.10
N ARG A 49 -0.08 0.11 19.43
CA ARG A 49 -1.39 -0.07 20.09
C ARG A 49 -1.36 -1.19 21.13
N GLU A 50 -0.68 -2.31 20.87
CA GLU A 50 -0.56 -3.41 21.83
C GLU A 50 0.27 -3.01 23.05
N ALA A 51 1.40 -2.32 22.85
CA ALA A 51 2.29 -1.92 23.92
C ALA A 51 1.74 -0.77 24.80
N HIS A 52 0.94 0.13 24.21
CA HIS A 52 0.56 1.39 24.87
C HIS A 52 -0.95 1.67 24.88
N GLY A 53 -1.76 0.75 24.36
CA GLY A 53 -3.20 0.94 24.16
C GLY A 53 -3.54 1.98 23.08
N GLY A 54 -4.85 2.14 22.81
CA GLY A 54 -5.36 3.17 21.90
C GLY A 54 -6.06 2.62 20.65
N LYS A 55 -6.23 3.48 19.65
CA LYS A 55 -6.95 3.18 18.41
C LYS A 55 -6.07 3.46 17.19
N VAL A 56 -6.03 2.50 16.27
CA VAL A 56 -5.47 2.65 14.92
C VAL A 56 -6.63 2.91 13.96
N THR A 57 -6.49 3.89 13.09
CA THR A 57 -7.44 4.24 12.02
C THR A 57 -6.73 4.32 10.69
#